data_AF-A0A6A7MDN8-F1
#
_entry.id   AF-A0A6A7MDN8-F1
#
_cell.length_a   1.000
_cell.length_b   1.000
_cell.length_c   1.000
_cell.angle_alpha   90.00
_cell.angle_beta   90.00
_cell.angle_gamma   90.00
#
_symmetry.space_group_name_H-M   'P 1'
#
loop_
_entity.id
_entity.type
_entity.pdbx_description
1 polymer ?
#
loop_
_entity_poly.entity_id
_entity_poly.type
_entity_poly.pdbx_seq_one_letter_code
_entity_poly.pdbx_strand_id
1 'polypeptide(L)'
;MPAVGQCARRARSAYILRPSSRTRARRGVLMVVLAPLSPPYVATCKFLLCSILWSFADPSHSGGFMVRRRRDYDEDHDDDDDGGVVDPLVAMVRADARSKFYAPRYARPVSSSPAGGWGEIDTAFLDEARPPVPAFPLDLLPPFWRDWAGDTAGALGAPVDYVAQSLLAAVSGLGGAGASVRVGPRWAEPLVLWQALVGAPSSGKSPAMASVRELLATLDAEKANDTADGESPRSLVEETSLSAVADAVAANRRGVVLWRDEGADWLAGAPETARSQWLQAWSARPLALGNRRIERFAVSLLLALPTDRLAGLVTGEELAARFLFAWPAPPEHCPLGAARPARDAEALAALRRIARKVRVPESPLELVVDQRGLKAFDGFLAGLATELREVTLQETDGLEMAWLGKGRGTVARLAGVLELLAWSELGPGGPPGHLGAEQIERGVRLWSEYFRPHAFALFHRMVPSEGERQARRVVRWLRQRGLGEVSREQVRLEALHRTVNASGADQVLYRLQAAGIVSQVHYEHPSRGRPPNRWYVNPRLATTLSVGNAGNTGNSSSQAPG
;
A
#
# COMPACT_ATOMS: atom_id res chain seq x y z
N MET A 1 43.26 -17.22 56.14
CA MET A 1 43.43 -18.56 55.54
C MET A 1 42.82 -18.55 54.13
N PRO A 2 43.54 -19.00 53.08
CA PRO A 2 43.15 -18.78 51.67
C PRO A 2 42.95 -20.07 50.83
N ALA A 3 42.74 -19.88 49.51
CA ALA A 3 42.91 -20.84 48.38
C ALA A 3 41.78 -21.89 48.17
N VAL A 4 41.56 -22.56 47.01
CA VAL A 4 42.27 -22.78 45.70
C VAL A 4 41.19 -22.86 44.57
N GLY A 5 41.38 -22.65 43.26
CA GLY A 5 42.51 -22.13 42.47
C GLY A 5 42.78 -22.81 41.09
N GLN A 6 42.14 -22.32 39.99
CA GLN A 6 42.47 -22.52 38.55
C GLN A 6 42.37 -23.91 37.85
N CYS A 7 41.85 -23.90 36.60
CA CYS A 7 42.47 -24.33 35.32
C CYS A 7 41.39 -24.46 34.20
N ALA A 8 41.49 -23.86 33.00
CA ALA A 8 42.41 -24.11 31.87
C ALA A 8 42.26 -25.52 31.25
N ARG A 9 42.33 -25.77 29.93
CA ARG A 9 42.41 -24.96 28.69
C ARG A 9 42.11 -25.87 27.48
N ARG A 10 41.78 -25.28 26.32
CA ARG A 10 41.85 -25.78 24.92
C ARG A 10 42.46 -27.19 24.65
N ALA A 11 41.82 -27.94 23.75
CA ALA A 11 42.53 -28.58 22.62
C ALA A 11 41.63 -28.68 21.38
N ARG A 12 42.19 -28.37 20.19
CA ARG A 12 41.62 -28.74 18.89
C ARG A 12 42.19 -30.10 18.50
N SER A 13 41.47 -30.87 17.69
CA SER A 13 42.14 -31.71 16.69
C SER A 13 41.28 -31.84 15.44
N ALA A 14 41.93 -31.74 14.28
CA ALA A 14 41.30 -31.86 12.97
C ALA A 14 41.82 -33.12 12.29
N TYR A 15 40.97 -33.78 11.49
CA TYR A 15 41.44 -34.73 10.49
C TYR A 15 40.85 -34.35 9.13
N ILE A 16 41.76 -34.10 8.18
CA ILE A 16 41.49 -33.91 6.76
C ILE A 16 41.83 -35.23 6.07
N LEU A 17 40.90 -35.81 5.29
CA LEU A 17 41.24 -36.69 4.18
C LEU A 17 40.17 -36.59 3.06
N ARG A 18 40.68 -36.45 1.84
CA ARG A 18 40.07 -36.51 0.49
C ARG A 18 41.10 -37.27 -0.38
N PRO A 19 40.83 -37.75 -1.62
CA PRO A 19 39.58 -37.85 -2.39
C PRO A 19 39.42 -39.22 -3.14
N SER A 20 38.57 -39.23 -4.19
CA SER A 20 38.46 -40.27 -5.27
C SER A 20 37.67 -41.55 -4.93
N SER A 21 36.95 -42.22 -5.84
CA SER A 21 36.57 -41.92 -7.25
C SER A 21 35.33 -42.75 -7.66
N ARG A 22 34.74 -42.46 -8.85
CA ARG A 22 33.75 -43.24 -9.68
C ARG A 22 33.03 -44.45 -9.00
N THR A 23 31.71 -44.64 -9.07
CA THR A 23 30.94 -44.91 -10.33
C THR A 23 29.41 -45.00 -10.08
N ARG A 24 28.60 -44.71 -11.11
CA ARG A 24 27.17 -45.06 -11.37
C ARG A 24 26.20 -45.46 -10.22
N ALA A 25 25.17 -44.61 -10.08
CA ALA A 25 23.73 -44.92 -10.17
C ALA A 25 23.13 -46.17 -9.48
N ARG A 26 22.21 -45.93 -8.52
CA ARG A 26 20.83 -46.45 -8.53
C ARG A 26 19.93 -45.69 -7.54
N ARG A 27 18.61 -45.75 -7.76
CA ARG A 27 17.57 -45.13 -6.92
C ARG A 27 17.62 -45.71 -5.50
N GLY A 28 17.61 -44.86 -4.48
CA GLY A 28 17.51 -45.26 -3.07
C GLY A 28 16.39 -44.47 -2.38
N VAL A 29 15.42 -45.20 -1.83
CA VAL A 29 14.34 -44.64 -0.98
C VAL A 29 14.91 -44.44 0.42
N LEU A 30 14.72 -43.27 1.02
CA LEU A 30 15.17 -42.98 2.39
C LEU A 30 14.04 -43.28 3.39
N MET A 31 14.24 -44.28 4.24
CA MET A 31 13.44 -44.47 5.46
C MET A 31 13.69 -43.32 6.44
N VAL A 32 12.63 -42.78 7.02
CA VAL A 32 12.71 -42.01 8.27
C VAL A 32 12.25 -42.91 9.41
N VAL A 33 13.15 -43.15 10.36
CA VAL A 33 12.87 -43.90 11.60
C VAL A 33 12.41 -42.91 12.66
N LEU A 34 11.22 -43.12 13.22
CA LEU A 34 10.73 -42.42 14.42
C LEU A 34 10.63 -43.43 15.57
N ALA A 35 11.30 -43.13 16.68
CA ALA A 35 11.24 -43.90 17.93
C ALA A 35 10.13 -43.34 18.86
N PRO A 36 9.55 -44.17 19.76
CA PRO A 36 8.30 -43.84 20.45
C PRO A 36 8.50 -43.24 21.85
N LEU A 37 7.53 -42.43 22.30
CA LEU A 37 7.29 -42.14 23.71
C LEU A 37 5.78 -42.20 24.01
N SER A 38 5.44 -42.69 25.20
CA SER A 38 4.10 -43.19 25.55
C SER A 38 3.19 -42.15 26.25
N PRO A 39 1.84 -42.32 26.19
CA PRO A 39 0.83 -41.42 26.77
C PRO A 39 0.40 -41.94 28.19
N PRO A 40 -0.52 -41.32 28.98
CA PRO A 40 -1.91 -41.01 28.59
C PRO A 40 -2.55 -39.71 29.17
N TYR A 41 -3.51 -39.14 28.41
CA TYR A 41 -4.90 -39.04 28.87
C TYR A 41 -5.85 -39.05 27.66
N VAL A 42 -7.09 -39.47 27.88
CA VAL A 42 -7.96 -40.08 26.85
C VAL A 42 -9.25 -39.27 26.63
N ALA A 43 -9.85 -39.46 25.44
CA ALA A 43 -11.25 -39.14 25.07
C ALA A 43 -11.56 -37.67 24.67
N THR A 44 -12.33 -37.38 23.60
CA THR A 44 -12.96 -38.28 22.62
C THR A 44 -13.28 -37.60 21.27
N CYS A 45 -13.46 -38.44 20.24
CA CYS A 45 -14.12 -38.21 18.94
C CYS A 45 -13.37 -37.33 17.92
N LYS A 46 -12.75 -37.88 16.85
CA LYS A 46 -13.26 -38.80 15.78
C LYS A 46 -14.33 -38.15 14.88
N PHE A 47 -14.26 -38.23 13.55
CA PHE A 47 -13.22 -38.74 12.64
C PHE A 47 -13.44 -38.10 11.26
N LEU A 48 -12.37 -37.77 10.53
CA LEU A 48 -12.41 -37.58 9.08
C LEU A 48 -11.19 -38.27 8.46
N LEU A 49 -11.36 -38.81 7.26
CA LEU A 49 -10.33 -39.43 6.40
C LEU A 49 -9.60 -40.67 6.96
N CYS A 50 -9.91 -41.82 6.35
CA CYS A 50 -8.89 -42.79 6.01
C CYS A 50 -9.10 -43.21 4.54
N SER A 51 -8.13 -42.88 3.70
CA SER A 51 -8.17 -43.11 2.26
C SER A 51 -7.56 -44.47 1.89
N ILE A 52 -8.21 -45.14 0.93
CA ILE A 52 -7.58 -45.82 -0.22
C ILE A 52 -6.28 -46.60 0.07
N LEU A 53 -6.35 -47.94 0.06
CA LEU A 53 -5.69 -48.79 -0.97
C LEU A 53 -5.80 -50.29 -0.61
N TRP A 54 -6.63 -51.02 -1.35
CA TRP A 54 -6.27 -52.38 -1.75
C TRP A 54 -6.82 -52.68 -3.14
N SER A 55 -6.04 -53.42 -3.93
CA SER A 55 -6.23 -53.56 -5.37
C SER A 55 -6.06 -55.03 -5.76
N PHE A 56 -6.90 -55.50 -6.69
CA PHE A 56 -6.84 -56.80 -7.36
C PHE A 56 -6.82 -58.09 -6.50
N ALA A 57 -7.98 -58.74 -6.40
CA ALA A 57 -8.10 -60.19 -6.45
C ALA A 57 -9.47 -60.59 -7.02
N ASP A 58 -9.48 -61.23 -8.19
CA ASP A 58 -10.60 -62.02 -8.73
C ASP A 58 -10.20 -63.49 -8.55
N PRO A 59 -11.09 -64.35 -8.02
CA PRO A 59 -11.60 -65.39 -8.91
C PRO A 59 -13.09 -65.73 -8.71
N SER A 60 -13.83 -65.61 -9.79
CA SER A 60 -15.01 -66.41 -10.18
C SER A 60 -15.38 -67.65 -9.33
N HIS A 61 -16.63 -67.72 -8.85
CA HIS A 61 -17.48 -68.92 -8.96
C HIS A 61 -18.99 -68.63 -8.75
N SER A 62 -19.75 -68.88 -9.82
CA SER A 62 -21.14 -69.37 -9.90
C SER A 62 -22.14 -69.23 -8.73
N GLY A 63 -23.29 -68.59 -9.03
CA GLY A 63 -24.61 -69.21 -8.78
C GLY A 63 -25.44 -68.68 -7.59
N GLY A 64 -26.52 -67.93 -7.89
CA GLY A 64 -27.50 -67.54 -6.87
C GLY A 64 -28.64 -66.66 -7.41
N PHE A 65 -29.75 -67.26 -7.84
CA PHE A 65 -30.98 -66.55 -8.20
C PHE A 65 -31.58 -65.85 -6.97
N MET A 66 -31.82 -64.53 -7.03
CA MET A 66 -32.85 -63.92 -6.16
C MET A 66 -33.56 -62.70 -6.77
N VAL A 67 -34.75 -62.98 -7.29
CA VAL A 67 -35.96 -62.14 -7.41
C VAL A 67 -35.81 -60.61 -7.32
N ARG A 68 -36.13 -59.94 -8.43
CA ARG A 68 -36.42 -58.50 -8.53
C ARG A 68 -37.41 -58.03 -7.43
N ARG A 69 -37.07 -56.95 -6.73
CA ARG A 69 -38.07 -55.95 -6.32
C ARG A 69 -37.82 -54.67 -7.13
N ARG A 70 -38.77 -54.31 -8.00
CA ARG A 70 -38.88 -52.94 -8.51
C ARG A 70 -39.01 -52.00 -7.31
N ARG A 71 -38.18 -50.95 -7.30
CA ARG A 71 -38.66 -49.62 -6.94
C ARG A 71 -38.55 -48.82 -8.23
N ASP A 72 -39.69 -48.41 -8.74
CA ASP A 72 -39.73 -47.46 -9.82
C ASP A 72 -39.19 -46.13 -9.25
N TYR A 73 -38.03 -45.71 -9.75
CA TYR A 73 -37.69 -44.30 -9.79
C TYR A 73 -38.14 -43.85 -11.17
N ASP A 74 -39.15 -42.98 -11.22
CA ASP A 74 -39.42 -42.21 -12.42
C ASP A 74 -38.18 -41.35 -12.69
N GLU A 75 -37.45 -41.68 -13.75
CA GLU A 75 -36.38 -40.84 -14.28
C GLU A 75 -37.05 -39.66 -14.99
N ASP A 76 -37.21 -38.54 -14.28
CA ASP A 76 -37.51 -37.23 -14.87
C ASP A 76 -36.32 -36.80 -15.77
N HIS A 77 -36.22 -37.40 -16.96
CA HIS A 77 -35.40 -36.93 -18.08
C HIS A 77 -36.02 -35.65 -18.64
N ASP A 78 -35.79 -34.54 -17.96
CA ASP A 78 -36.12 -33.19 -18.43
C ASP A 78 -35.02 -32.69 -19.39
N ASP A 79 -34.71 -33.47 -20.44
CA ASP A 79 -33.85 -33.12 -21.59
C ASP A 79 -34.56 -32.09 -22.51
N ASP A 80 -35.08 -31.02 -21.92
CA ASP A 80 -35.61 -29.83 -22.60
C ASP A 80 -34.46 -28.80 -22.76
N ASP A 81 -33.42 -29.14 -23.53
CA ASP A 81 -32.39 -28.22 -24.07
C ASP A 81 -32.46 -28.18 -25.61
N ASP A 82 -33.67 -28.07 -26.15
CA ASP A 82 -33.91 -27.62 -27.51
C ASP A 82 -34.65 -26.28 -27.49
N GLY A 83 -34.34 -25.41 -28.46
CA GLY A 83 -34.81 -24.01 -28.54
C GLY A 83 -36.29 -23.86 -28.93
N GLY A 84 -37.12 -24.85 -28.60
CA GLY A 84 -38.52 -24.93 -28.96
C GLY A 84 -39.39 -23.89 -28.25
N VAL A 85 -40.46 -23.46 -28.94
CA VAL A 85 -41.47 -22.55 -28.38
C VAL A 85 -42.27 -23.30 -27.31
N VAL A 86 -41.91 -23.11 -26.04
CA VAL A 86 -42.63 -23.68 -24.89
C VAL A 86 -44.07 -23.16 -24.86
N ASP A 87 -45.02 -24.07 -24.69
CA ASP A 87 -46.45 -23.72 -24.59
C ASP A 87 -46.71 -22.69 -23.46
N PRO A 88 -47.45 -21.58 -23.72
CA PRO A 88 -47.70 -20.54 -22.73
C PRO A 88 -48.39 -21.01 -21.44
N LEU A 89 -49.26 -22.03 -21.51
CA LEU A 89 -49.90 -22.61 -20.33
C LEU A 89 -48.91 -23.46 -19.53
N VAL A 90 -48.05 -24.21 -20.20
CA VAL A 90 -46.96 -24.96 -19.54
C VAL A 90 -46.00 -24.00 -18.84
N ALA A 91 -45.59 -22.92 -19.50
CA ALA A 91 -44.77 -21.87 -18.89
C ALA A 91 -45.46 -21.20 -17.69
N MET A 92 -46.78 -20.96 -17.76
CA MET A 92 -47.55 -20.38 -16.65
C MET A 92 -47.65 -21.34 -15.45
N VAL A 93 -47.91 -22.63 -15.67
CA VAL A 93 -47.99 -23.66 -14.62
C VAL A 93 -46.61 -23.96 -14.00
N ARG A 94 -45.54 -23.91 -14.80
CA ARG A 94 -44.15 -24.03 -14.31
C ARG A 94 -43.66 -22.75 -13.59
N ALA A 95 -44.32 -21.60 -13.76
CA ALA A 95 -44.00 -20.33 -13.09
C ALA A 95 -44.66 -20.13 -11.71
N ASP A 96 -45.84 -20.74 -11.48
CA ASP A 96 -46.59 -20.60 -10.23
C ASP A 96 -45.85 -21.25 -9.04
N ALA A 97 -45.53 -20.44 -8.03
CA ALA A 97 -44.87 -20.85 -6.79
C ALA A 97 -45.64 -21.93 -6.00
N ARG A 98 -46.95 -22.06 -6.20
CA ARG A 98 -47.82 -23.06 -5.56
C ARG A 98 -47.97 -24.34 -6.39
N SER A 99 -47.49 -24.35 -7.63
CA SER A 99 -47.53 -25.51 -8.52
C SER A 99 -46.58 -26.62 -8.08
N LYS A 100 -47.03 -27.86 -8.21
CA LYS A 100 -46.16 -29.05 -8.03
C LYS A 100 -45.09 -29.16 -9.11
N PHE A 101 -45.31 -28.52 -10.26
CA PHE A 101 -44.41 -28.47 -11.41
C PHE A 101 -43.60 -27.17 -11.46
N TYR A 102 -43.53 -26.43 -10.36
CA TYR A 102 -42.74 -25.19 -10.27
C TYR A 102 -41.28 -25.45 -10.67
N ALA A 103 -40.80 -24.70 -11.66
CA ALA A 103 -39.43 -24.78 -12.14
C ALA A 103 -38.81 -23.37 -12.14
N PRO A 104 -37.71 -23.13 -11.40
CA PRO A 104 -37.13 -21.79 -11.21
C PRO A 104 -36.81 -21.02 -12.50
N ARG A 105 -36.59 -21.71 -13.64
CA ARG A 105 -36.37 -21.09 -14.95
C ARG A 105 -37.57 -20.27 -15.47
N TYR A 106 -38.79 -20.57 -15.02
CA TYR A 106 -40.03 -19.87 -15.42
C TYR A 106 -40.56 -18.87 -14.37
N ALA A 107 -39.96 -18.84 -13.17
CA ALA A 107 -40.45 -18.03 -12.06
C ALA A 107 -40.48 -16.52 -12.40
N ARG A 108 -41.58 -15.85 -12.07
CA ARG A 108 -41.76 -14.41 -12.30
C ARG A 108 -41.41 -13.60 -11.05
N PRO A 109 -40.73 -12.45 -11.18
CA PRO A 109 -40.41 -11.59 -10.05
C PRO A 109 -41.67 -10.90 -9.51
N VAL A 110 -41.68 -10.61 -8.21
CA VAL A 110 -42.80 -9.92 -7.53
C VAL A 110 -42.92 -8.46 -7.97
N SER A 111 -41.80 -7.87 -8.42
CA SER A 111 -41.73 -6.51 -8.97
C SER A 111 -40.70 -6.47 -10.09
N SER A 112 -40.97 -5.72 -11.16
CA SER A 112 -40.03 -5.48 -12.27
C SER A 112 -38.94 -4.44 -11.94
N SER A 113 -38.86 -3.96 -10.70
CA SER A 113 -37.87 -2.98 -10.23
C SER A 113 -37.65 -3.07 -8.72
N PRO A 114 -36.50 -2.59 -8.19
CA PRO A 114 -36.18 -2.66 -6.77
C PRO A 114 -37.22 -1.96 -5.88
N ALA A 115 -37.67 -2.66 -4.82
CA ALA A 115 -38.56 -2.10 -3.81
C ALA A 115 -37.79 -1.11 -2.92
N GLY A 116 -37.79 0.17 -3.31
CA GLY A 116 -36.99 1.24 -2.70
C GLY A 116 -36.23 2.11 -3.72
N GLY A 117 -36.25 1.73 -5.00
CA GLY A 117 -35.48 2.42 -6.05
C GLY A 117 -34.00 2.07 -6.04
N TRP A 118 -33.21 2.83 -6.79
CA TRP A 118 -31.75 2.72 -6.81
C TRP A 118 -31.15 3.76 -5.87
N GLY A 119 -30.23 3.35 -5.00
CA GLY A 119 -29.36 4.28 -4.26
C GLY A 119 -28.39 5.02 -5.20
N GLU A 120 -27.57 5.90 -4.64
CA GLU A 120 -26.40 6.39 -5.37
C GLU A 120 -25.44 5.23 -5.65
N ILE A 121 -24.85 5.22 -6.85
CA ILE A 121 -23.82 4.23 -7.17
C ILE A 121 -22.53 4.69 -6.54
N ASP A 122 -21.92 3.86 -5.70
CA ASP A 122 -20.57 4.10 -5.19
C ASP A 122 -19.55 4.06 -6.36
N THR A 123 -19.04 5.25 -6.69
CA THR A 123 -18.07 5.43 -7.77
C THR A 123 -16.73 4.76 -7.49
N ALA A 124 -16.38 4.40 -6.24
CA ALA A 124 -15.14 3.68 -5.93
C ALA A 124 -15.07 2.28 -6.57
N PHE A 125 -16.22 1.72 -6.98
CA PHE A 125 -16.30 0.48 -7.76
C PHE A 125 -16.39 0.71 -9.28
N LEU A 126 -16.85 1.90 -9.71
CA LEU A 126 -17.01 2.24 -11.13
C LEU A 126 -15.76 2.82 -11.75
N ASP A 127 -15.02 3.59 -10.95
CA ASP A 127 -14.09 4.58 -11.42
C ASP A 127 -12.71 4.34 -10.81
N GLU A 128 -11.69 4.53 -11.63
CA GLU A 128 -10.30 4.58 -11.17
C GLU A 128 -9.98 5.97 -10.59
N ALA A 129 -10.98 6.66 -10.05
CA ALA A 129 -10.87 7.92 -9.37
C ALA A 129 -10.00 7.79 -8.10
N ARG A 130 -9.31 8.89 -7.78
CA ARG A 130 -8.56 9.06 -6.53
C ARG A 130 -9.57 9.30 -5.41
N PRO A 131 -9.52 8.57 -4.27
CA PRO A 131 -10.34 8.90 -3.11
C PRO A 131 -10.15 10.37 -2.68
N PRO A 132 -11.18 11.04 -2.15
CA PRO A 132 -11.01 12.38 -1.60
C PRO A 132 -10.03 12.31 -0.43
N VAL A 133 -8.89 12.96 -0.59
CA VAL A 133 -7.85 13.07 0.44
C VAL A 133 -7.59 14.56 0.73
N PRO A 134 -7.23 14.91 1.98
CA PRO A 134 -7.11 16.30 2.42
C PRO A 134 -6.01 17.07 1.68
N ALA A 135 -6.18 18.39 1.59
CA ALA A 135 -5.12 19.26 1.06
C ALA A 135 -3.94 19.35 2.05
N PHE A 136 -2.74 19.69 1.57
CA PHE A 136 -1.60 19.88 2.45
C PHE A 136 -1.85 20.98 3.51
N PRO A 137 -1.71 20.69 4.81
CA PRO A 137 -1.99 21.64 5.88
C PRO A 137 -0.86 22.67 6.03
N LEU A 138 -0.92 23.71 5.20
CA LEU A 138 0.02 24.84 5.18
C LEU A 138 0.16 25.56 6.55
N ASP A 139 -0.85 25.47 7.42
CA ASP A 139 -0.79 25.99 8.79
C ASP A 139 0.31 25.33 9.65
N LEU A 140 0.65 24.06 9.37
CA LEU A 140 1.69 23.33 10.10
C LEU A 140 3.11 23.78 9.74
N LEU A 141 3.30 24.40 8.56
CA LEU A 141 4.58 25.00 8.21
C LEU A 141 4.80 26.32 8.98
N PRO A 142 6.04 26.60 9.40
CA PRO A 142 6.46 27.91 9.89
C PRO A 142 6.16 29.03 8.88
N PRO A 143 5.85 30.28 9.30
CA PRO A 143 5.28 31.32 8.44
C PRO A 143 6.03 31.63 7.14
N PHE A 144 7.35 31.79 7.17
CA PHE A 144 8.11 32.06 5.94
C PHE A 144 8.10 30.83 5.01
N TRP A 145 8.23 29.62 5.56
CA TRP A 145 8.17 28.39 4.77
C TRP A 145 6.78 28.09 4.19
N ARG A 146 5.72 28.48 4.90
CA ARG A 146 4.33 28.44 4.42
C ARG A 146 4.17 29.33 3.20
N ASP A 147 4.53 30.60 3.33
CA ASP A 147 4.38 31.60 2.27
C ASP A 147 5.24 31.22 1.06
N TRP A 148 6.51 30.87 1.28
CA TRP A 148 7.42 30.43 0.22
C TRP A 148 6.91 29.18 -0.52
N ALA A 149 6.41 28.17 0.20
CA ALA A 149 5.86 26.96 -0.45
C ALA A 149 4.60 27.28 -1.27
N GLY A 150 3.71 28.14 -0.77
CA GLY A 150 2.51 28.59 -1.48
C GLY A 150 2.82 29.41 -2.73
N ASP A 151 3.71 30.41 -2.61
CA ASP A 151 4.14 31.26 -3.72
C ASP A 151 4.85 30.43 -4.81
N THR A 152 5.73 29.51 -4.42
CA THR A 152 6.43 28.58 -5.35
C THR A 152 5.44 27.66 -6.08
N ALA A 153 4.49 27.06 -5.35
CA ALA A 153 3.46 26.20 -5.94
C ALA A 153 2.56 26.96 -6.94
N GLY A 154 2.15 28.18 -6.57
CA GLY A 154 1.35 29.08 -7.41
C GLY A 154 2.08 29.55 -8.66
N ALA A 155 3.39 29.82 -8.56
CA ALA A 155 4.23 30.20 -9.71
C ALA A 155 4.47 29.05 -10.70
N LEU A 156 4.54 27.81 -10.20
CA LEU A 156 4.76 26.61 -11.01
C LEU A 156 3.47 25.97 -11.55
N GLY A 157 2.30 26.37 -11.05
CA GLY A 157 1.04 25.65 -11.32
C GLY A 157 1.06 24.21 -10.81
N ALA A 158 1.77 23.94 -9.72
CA ALA A 158 1.96 22.61 -9.15
C ALA A 158 1.30 22.48 -7.77
N PRO A 159 0.89 21.27 -7.33
CA PRO A 159 0.43 21.05 -5.95
C PRO A 159 1.46 21.48 -4.91
N VAL A 160 1.03 22.30 -3.94
CA VAL A 160 1.89 22.75 -2.82
C VAL A 160 2.43 21.59 -2.00
N ASP A 161 1.68 20.49 -1.94
CA ASP A 161 2.05 19.19 -1.42
C ASP A 161 3.44 18.72 -1.92
N TYR A 162 3.71 18.87 -3.22
CA TYR A 162 4.96 18.43 -3.85
C TYR A 162 6.13 19.35 -3.51
N VAL A 163 5.90 20.66 -3.43
CA VAL A 163 6.91 21.63 -2.96
C VAL A 163 7.25 21.36 -1.49
N ALA A 164 6.23 21.17 -0.66
CA ALA A 164 6.39 20.86 0.76
C ALA A 164 7.07 19.50 0.99
N GLN A 165 6.74 18.44 0.23
CA GLN A 165 7.50 17.19 0.27
C GLN A 165 8.98 17.43 -0.06
N SER A 166 9.25 18.15 -1.15
CA SER A 166 10.62 18.41 -1.61
C SER A 166 11.43 19.19 -0.57
N LEU A 167 10.81 20.16 0.12
CA LEU A 167 11.40 20.89 1.24
C LEU A 167 11.72 19.99 2.44
N LEU A 168 10.77 19.15 2.88
CA LEU A 168 10.99 18.20 3.98
C LEU A 168 12.12 17.19 3.64
N ALA A 169 12.21 16.78 2.38
CA ALA A 169 13.26 15.90 1.88
C ALA A 169 14.64 16.59 1.85
N ALA A 170 14.67 17.88 1.47
CA ALA A 170 15.89 18.68 1.52
C ALA A 170 16.42 18.85 2.94
N VAL A 171 15.56 19.17 3.92
CA VAL A 171 15.96 19.30 5.32
C VAL A 171 16.39 17.96 5.92
N SER A 172 15.70 16.86 5.61
CA SER A 172 16.13 15.53 6.06
C SER A 172 17.42 15.06 5.38
N GLY A 173 17.65 15.39 4.10
CA GLY A 173 18.92 15.15 3.41
C GLY A 173 20.10 15.92 4.00
N LEU A 174 19.88 17.19 4.37
CA LEU A 174 20.87 18.02 5.07
C LEU A 174 21.12 17.56 6.51
N GLY A 175 20.10 17.03 7.18
CA GLY A 175 20.12 16.56 8.57
C GLY A 175 20.71 15.16 8.76
N GLY A 176 20.10 14.17 8.12
CA GLY A 176 20.52 12.76 8.10
C GLY A 176 20.85 12.18 9.48
N ALA A 177 22.06 11.65 9.61
CA ALA A 177 22.66 11.23 10.88
C ALA A 177 23.43 12.36 11.61
N GLY A 178 23.63 13.51 10.97
CA GLY A 178 24.25 14.70 11.59
C GLY A 178 23.32 15.48 12.53
N ALA A 179 22.02 15.15 12.53
CA ALA A 179 21.00 15.64 13.45
C ALA A 179 20.11 14.49 13.93
N SER A 180 19.59 14.59 15.16
CA SER A 180 18.72 13.56 15.73
C SER A 180 17.72 14.15 16.73
N VAL A 181 16.53 13.55 16.80
CA VAL A 181 15.48 13.88 17.77
C VAL A 181 15.58 12.94 18.95
N ARG A 182 15.90 13.46 20.14
CA ARG A 182 15.92 12.67 21.37
C ARG A 182 14.57 12.75 22.05
N VAL A 183 13.80 11.68 21.92
CA VAL A 183 12.54 11.48 22.64
C VAL A 183 12.81 11.05 24.08
N GLY A 184 13.80 10.18 24.33
CA GLY A 184 14.08 9.71 25.69
C GLY A 184 15.50 9.17 25.91
N PRO A 185 15.83 8.67 27.11
CA PRO A 185 17.20 8.34 27.51
C PRO A 185 17.92 7.32 26.62
N ARG A 186 17.17 6.45 25.93
CA ARG A 186 17.69 5.45 24.99
C ARG A 186 17.04 5.53 23.61
N TRP A 187 16.25 6.57 23.33
CA TRP A 187 15.54 6.72 22.07
C TRP A 187 15.92 8.04 21.39
N ALA A 188 16.67 7.91 20.31
CA ALA A 188 16.94 8.98 19.37
C ALA A 188 16.61 8.52 17.94
N GLU A 189 15.92 9.37 17.17
CA GLU A 189 15.62 9.14 15.76
C GLU A 189 16.53 10.03 14.88
N PRO A 190 17.14 9.50 13.81
CA PRO A 190 17.87 10.31 12.83
C PRO A 190 16.89 11.10 11.96
N LEU A 191 17.29 12.24 11.42
CA LEU A 191 16.45 13.01 10.48
C LEU A 191 16.47 12.40 9.07
N VAL A 192 15.92 11.19 8.93
CA VAL A 192 15.80 10.47 7.64
C VAL A 192 14.32 10.29 7.30
N LEU A 193 13.89 10.85 6.16
CA LEU A 193 12.53 10.73 5.64
C LEU A 193 12.55 10.07 4.25
N TRP A 194 11.58 9.20 4.00
CA TRP A 194 11.35 8.59 2.69
C TRP A 194 10.00 9.09 2.17
N GLN A 195 9.99 9.69 0.99
CA GLN A 195 8.88 10.49 0.51
C GLN A 195 8.56 10.15 -0.94
N ALA A 196 7.26 10.04 -1.24
CA ALA A 196 6.74 9.61 -2.52
C ALA A 196 5.72 10.61 -3.03
N LEU A 197 6.08 11.37 -4.07
CA LEU A 197 5.19 12.28 -4.78
C LEU A 197 4.44 11.46 -5.83
N VAL A 198 3.17 11.20 -5.58
CA VAL A 198 2.35 10.31 -6.41
C VAL A 198 1.40 11.13 -7.27
N GLY A 199 1.37 10.84 -8.57
CA GLY A 199 0.40 11.46 -9.47
C GLY A 199 0.59 11.03 -10.92
N ALA A 200 -0.40 11.31 -11.76
CA ALA A 200 -0.33 11.05 -13.21
C ALA A 200 0.86 11.79 -13.87
N PRO A 201 1.27 11.41 -15.11
CA PRO A 201 2.14 12.25 -15.93
C PRO A 201 1.63 13.70 -15.99
N SER A 202 2.54 14.66 -16.11
CA SER A 202 2.25 16.11 -16.16
C SER A 202 1.56 16.72 -14.92
N SER A 203 1.47 16.00 -13.79
CA SER A 203 0.84 16.52 -12.56
C SER A 203 1.63 17.59 -11.80
N GLY A 204 2.75 18.12 -12.32
CA GLY A 204 3.58 19.14 -11.65
C GLY A 204 4.63 18.61 -10.66
N LYS A 205 4.88 17.29 -10.58
CA LYS A 205 5.89 16.68 -9.69
C LYS A 205 7.30 17.24 -9.94
N SER A 206 7.80 17.10 -11.16
CA SER A 206 9.18 17.44 -11.52
C SER A 206 9.48 18.95 -11.44
N PRO A 207 8.58 19.87 -11.86
CA PRO A 207 8.76 21.30 -11.61
C PRO A 207 8.85 21.63 -10.11
N ALA A 208 7.95 21.10 -9.27
CA ALA A 208 7.97 21.34 -7.82
C ALA A 208 9.23 20.77 -7.15
N MET A 209 9.77 19.65 -7.66
CA MET A 209 11.05 19.10 -7.23
C MET A 209 12.24 19.95 -7.70
N ALA A 210 12.22 20.46 -8.94
CA ALA A 210 13.33 21.21 -9.52
C ALA A 210 13.71 22.44 -8.68
N SER A 211 12.74 23.26 -8.27
CA SER A 211 13.00 24.47 -7.47
C SER A 211 13.76 24.17 -6.16
N VAL A 212 13.44 23.07 -5.46
CA VAL A 212 14.14 22.70 -4.22
C VAL A 212 15.50 22.04 -4.51
N ARG A 213 15.59 21.26 -5.60
CA ARG A 213 16.85 20.67 -6.06
C ARG A 213 17.88 21.75 -6.39
N GLU A 214 17.47 22.85 -7.02
CA GLU A 214 18.36 23.97 -7.38
C GLU A 214 18.93 24.67 -6.13
N LEU A 215 18.14 24.83 -5.07
CA LEU A 215 18.63 25.32 -3.77
C LEU A 215 19.70 24.37 -3.18
N LEU A 216 19.46 23.06 -3.20
CA LEU A 216 20.42 22.06 -2.70
C LEU A 216 21.71 22.03 -3.54
N ALA A 217 21.58 22.07 -4.87
CA ALA A 217 22.72 22.09 -5.78
C ALA A 217 23.60 23.35 -5.56
N THR A 218 22.96 24.49 -5.28
CA THR A 218 23.67 25.73 -4.93
C THR A 218 24.44 25.58 -3.61
N LEU A 219 23.84 24.98 -2.58
CA LEU A 219 24.54 24.71 -1.30
C LEU A 219 25.70 23.73 -1.43
N ASP A 220 25.58 22.71 -2.28
CA ASP A 220 26.66 21.76 -2.53
C ASP A 220 27.80 22.38 -3.37
N ALA A 221 27.47 23.29 -4.30
CA ALA A 221 28.47 24.07 -5.04
C ALA A 221 29.21 25.08 -4.14
N GLU A 222 28.52 25.74 -3.21
CA GLU A 222 29.15 26.62 -2.20
C GLU A 222 30.16 25.86 -1.34
N LYS A 223 29.76 24.71 -0.79
CA LYS A 223 30.68 23.83 -0.03
C LYS A 223 31.87 23.38 -0.88
N ALA A 224 31.69 23.23 -2.19
CA ALA A 224 32.75 22.74 -3.06
C ALA A 224 33.87 23.76 -3.23
N ASN A 225 33.51 25.03 -3.37
CA ASN A 225 34.47 26.13 -3.40
C ASN A 225 35.22 26.31 -2.06
N ASP A 226 34.62 25.93 -0.94
CA ASP A 226 35.24 25.95 0.39
C ASP A 226 36.25 24.79 0.62
N THR A 227 36.23 23.73 -0.21
CA THR A 227 37.11 22.54 -0.08
C THR A 227 38.28 22.55 -1.05
N ALA A 228 39.52 22.54 -0.52
CA ALA A 228 40.74 22.61 -1.34
C ALA A 228 41.01 21.39 -2.24
N ASP A 229 40.46 20.20 -1.91
CA ASP A 229 40.81 18.93 -2.55
C ASP A 229 39.82 18.46 -3.65
N GLY A 230 38.81 19.28 -4.01
CA GLY A 230 37.90 19.02 -5.14
C GLY A 230 36.85 17.91 -4.97
N GLU A 231 37.05 16.95 -4.05
CA GLU A 231 36.02 15.97 -3.65
C GLU A 231 35.13 16.51 -2.52
N SER A 232 34.12 17.27 -2.92
CA SER A 232 33.23 17.97 -2.00
C SER A 232 32.01 17.12 -1.64
N PRO A 233 31.65 16.97 -0.34
CA PRO A 233 30.57 16.09 0.10
C PRO A 233 29.20 16.62 -0.35
N ARG A 234 28.65 16.02 -1.41
CA ARG A 234 27.31 16.31 -1.94
C ARG A 234 26.22 15.79 -0.99
N SER A 235 25.16 16.58 -0.86
CA SER A 235 23.94 16.22 -0.13
C SER A 235 22.94 15.51 -1.03
N LEU A 236 22.95 15.81 -2.32
CA LEU A 236 22.03 15.26 -3.32
C LEU A 236 22.69 14.18 -4.20
N VAL A 237 21.98 13.08 -4.43
CA VAL A 237 22.40 11.94 -5.27
C VAL A 237 21.27 11.53 -6.19
N GLU A 238 21.52 11.37 -7.49
CA GLU A 238 20.53 10.90 -8.47
C GLU A 238 20.76 9.45 -8.95
N GLU A 239 21.92 8.88 -8.64
CA GLU A 239 22.30 7.50 -8.94
C GLU A 239 21.62 6.52 -7.96
N THR A 240 21.15 5.37 -8.46
CA THR A 240 20.33 4.42 -7.71
C THR A 240 21.09 3.19 -7.23
N SER A 241 22.28 2.91 -7.80
CA SER A 241 23.10 1.80 -7.36
C SER A 241 23.53 1.96 -5.89
N LEU A 242 23.29 0.94 -5.08
CA LEU A 242 23.64 0.94 -3.66
C LEU A 242 25.16 1.19 -3.43
N SER A 243 26.01 0.84 -4.39
CA SER A 243 27.43 1.15 -4.35
C SER A 243 27.70 2.65 -4.40
N ALA A 244 27.20 3.36 -5.41
CA ALA A 244 27.44 4.79 -5.55
C ALA A 244 26.80 5.59 -4.40
N VAL A 245 25.64 5.15 -3.90
CA VAL A 245 24.98 5.76 -2.73
C VAL A 245 25.80 5.53 -1.45
N ALA A 246 26.42 4.34 -1.30
CA ALA A 246 27.36 4.09 -0.21
C ALA A 246 28.62 4.97 -0.32
N ASP A 247 29.17 5.18 -1.52
CA ASP A 247 30.31 6.07 -1.73
C ASP A 247 29.94 7.54 -1.43
N ALA A 248 28.76 7.99 -1.84
CA ALA A 248 28.26 9.32 -1.54
C ALA A 248 28.05 9.56 -0.04
N VAL A 249 27.55 8.56 0.72
CA VAL A 249 27.44 8.64 2.20
C VAL A 249 28.79 8.48 2.89
N ALA A 250 29.77 7.81 2.28
CA ALA A 250 31.13 7.76 2.80
C ALA A 250 31.82 9.13 2.71
N ALA A 251 31.65 9.85 1.58
CA ALA A 251 32.10 11.23 1.41
C ALA A 251 31.31 12.20 2.31
N ASN A 252 29.98 12.22 2.18
CA ASN A 252 29.11 12.99 3.05
C ASN A 252 28.63 12.15 4.24
N ARG A 253 29.48 12.06 5.27
CA ARG A 253 29.23 11.27 6.49
C ARG A 253 27.93 11.61 7.22
N ARG A 254 27.29 12.75 6.94
CA ARG A 254 25.98 13.12 7.50
C ARG A 254 24.84 12.30 6.90
N GLY A 255 25.03 11.74 5.71
CA GLY A 255 23.97 11.14 4.90
C GLY A 255 23.64 12.00 3.68
N VAL A 256 22.76 11.48 2.82
CA VAL A 256 22.35 12.10 1.56
C VAL A 256 20.83 12.02 1.36
N VAL A 257 20.29 12.86 0.48
CA VAL A 257 18.99 12.63 -0.15
C VAL A 257 19.19 12.04 -1.55
N LEU A 258 18.60 10.88 -1.78
CA LEU A 258 18.49 10.29 -3.11
C LEU A 258 17.24 10.85 -3.79
N TRP A 259 17.44 11.51 -4.92
CA TRP A 259 16.45 12.32 -5.63
C TRP A 259 16.13 11.68 -6.98
N ARG A 260 14.89 11.26 -7.23
CA ARG A 260 14.50 10.59 -8.49
C ARG A 260 13.17 11.08 -9.02
N ASP A 261 13.17 11.54 -10.27
CA ASP A 261 11.96 11.93 -11.01
C ASP A 261 11.28 10.76 -11.76
N GLU A 262 11.91 9.57 -11.79
CA GLU A 262 11.55 8.47 -12.71
C GLU A 262 11.17 7.15 -12.00
N GLY A 263 10.38 7.23 -10.93
CA GLY A 263 9.85 6.04 -10.26
C GLY A 263 10.82 5.30 -9.32
N ALA A 264 10.41 4.10 -8.91
CA ALA A 264 11.06 3.29 -7.86
C ALA A 264 11.36 1.84 -8.30
N ASP A 265 11.35 1.55 -9.60
CA ASP A 265 11.45 0.18 -10.14
C ASP A 265 12.72 -0.55 -9.66
N TRP A 266 13.83 0.18 -9.54
CA TRP A 266 15.11 -0.29 -9.00
C TRP A 266 15.05 -0.71 -7.51
N LEU A 267 14.17 -0.08 -6.73
CA LEU A 267 14.00 -0.34 -5.28
C LEU A 267 12.99 -1.46 -5.06
N ALA A 268 11.90 -1.46 -5.82
CA ALA A 268 10.90 -2.52 -5.84
C ALA A 268 11.50 -3.86 -6.30
N GLY A 269 12.22 -3.84 -7.42
CA GLY A 269 12.90 -5.00 -8.01
C GLY A 269 14.21 -5.42 -7.31
N ALA A 270 14.64 -4.72 -6.27
CA ALA A 270 15.88 -5.02 -5.56
C ALA A 270 15.86 -6.44 -4.93
N PRO A 271 16.97 -7.19 -4.95
CA PRO A 271 17.05 -8.46 -4.23
C PRO A 271 16.93 -8.25 -2.71
N GLU A 272 16.51 -9.28 -1.98
CA GLU A 272 16.26 -9.25 -0.52
C GLU A 272 17.43 -8.68 0.30
N THR A 273 18.67 -9.00 -0.10
CA THR A 273 19.91 -8.46 0.48
C THR A 273 19.98 -6.94 0.32
N ALA A 274 19.74 -6.42 -0.88
CA ALA A 274 19.72 -4.99 -1.16
C ALA A 274 18.54 -4.30 -0.47
N ARG A 275 17.34 -4.91 -0.44
CA ARG A 275 16.20 -4.39 0.34
C ARG A 275 16.57 -4.22 1.81
N SER A 276 17.20 -5.23 2.42
CA SER A 276 17.69 -5.18 3.80
C SER A 276 18.69 -4.03 4.03
N GLN A 277 19.57 -3.76 3.07
CA GLN A 277 20.53 -2.65 3.11
C GLN A 277 19.84 -1.28 2.96
N TRP A 278 18.76 -1.18 2.17
CA TRP A 278 17.91 0.02 2.12
C TRP A 278 17.13 0.24 3.43
N LEU A 279 16.66 -0.82 4.09
CA LEU A 279 16.02 -0.71 5.41
C LEU A 279 16.99 -0.22 6.52
N GLN A 280 18.29 -0.52 6.39
CA GLN A 280 19.35 0.07 7.22
C GLN A 280 19.49 1.58 6.96
N ALA A 281 19.38 2.00 5.70
CA ALA A 281 19.45 3.40 5.26
C ALA A 281 18.39 4.31 5.92
N TRP A 282 17.13 3.84 5.96
CA TRP A 282 16.02 4.52 6.65
C TRP A 282 16.28 4.69 8.16
N SER A 283 17.10 3.82 8.74
CA SER A 283 17.32 3.72 10.18
C SER A 283 18.64 4.36 10.63
N ALA A 284 19.42 4.96 9.71
CA ALA A 284 20.80 5.39 9.95
C ALA A 284 21.68 4.33 10.65
N ARG A 285 21.53 3.05 10.24
CA ARG A 285 22.24 1.90 10.81
C ARG A 285 23.59 1.67 10.11
N PRO A 286 24.50 0.87 10.71
CA PRO A 286 25.71 0.49 10.03
C PRO A 286 25.42 -0.34 8.76
N LEU A 287 26.06 0.01 7.65
CA LEU A 287 26.06 -0.76 6.40
C LEU A 287 27.43 -1.42 6.21
N ALA A 288 27.42 -2.70 5.83
CA ALA A 288 28.57 -3.39 5.25
C ALA A 288 28.29 -3.69 3.77
N LEU A 289 29.19 -3.25 2.87
CA LEU A 289 29.03 -3.41 1.42
C LEU A 289 30.38 -3.68 0.75
N GLY A 290 30.67 -4.95 0.50
CA GLY A 290 32.00 -5.40 0.09
C GLY A 290 33.01 -5.08 1.20
N ASN A 291 34.08 -4.36 0.86
CA ASN A 291 35.11 -3.94 1.82
C ASN A 291 34.76 -2.65 2.58
N ARG A 292 33.64 -1.97 2.24
CA ARG A 292 33.22 -0.72 2.89
C ARG A 292 32.39 -1.01 4.13
N ARG A 293 32.65 -0.26 5.19
CA ARG A 293 31.84 -0.22 6.41
C ARG A 293 31.50 1.23 6.74
N ILE A 294 30.20 1.54 6.72
CA ILE A 294 29.68 2.88 7.02
C ILE A 294 28.90 2.76 8.32
N GLU A 295 29.39 3.35 9.43
CA GLU A 295 28.74 3.20 10.75
C GLU A 295 27.34 3.81 10.82
N ARG A 296 27.07 4.82 9.99
CA ARG A 296 25.81 5.59 9.97
C ARG A 296 25.36 5.80 8.53
N PHE A 297 24.90 4.74 7.88
CA PHE A 297 24.36 4.81 6.54
C PHE A 297 22.97 5.46 6.58
N ALA A 298 22.91 6.77 6.38
CA ALA A 298 21.68 7.56 6.41
C ALA A 298 21.33 8.04 5.00
N VAL A 299 20.17 7.63 4.49
CA VAL A 299 19.68 8.05 3.16
C VAL A 299 18.20 8.40 3.24
N SER A 300 17.89 9.69 3.04
CA SER A 300 16.54 10.15 2.73
C SER A 300 16.21 9.84 1.27
N LEU A 301 14.94 9.56 0.97
CA LEU A 301 14.48 9.29 -0.40
C LEU A 301 13.42 10.32 -0.79
N LEU A 302 13.54 10.89 -1.99
CA LEU A 302 12.48 11.67 -2.64
C LEU A 302 12.22 11.11 -4.04
N LEU A 303 11.07 10.48 -4.22
CA LEU A 303 10.71 9.78 -5.44
C LEU A 303 9.44 10.37 -6.06
N ALA A 304 9.50 10.80 -7.32
CA ALA A 304 8.32 11.03 -8.13
C ALA A 304 7.82 9.69 -8.69
N LEU A 305 6.60 9.30 -8.31
CA LEU A 305 5.99 8.02 -8.69
C LEU A 305 4.79 8.28 -9.62
N PRO A 306 4.86 7.84 -10.89
CA PRO A 306 3.68 7.67 -11.73
C PRO A 306 2.69 6.67 -11.09
N THR A 307 1.39 6.95 -11.17
CA THR A 307 0.34 6.12 -10.54
C THR A 307 0.32 4.67 -11.05
N ASP A 308 0.76 4.43 -12.29
CA ASP A 308 0.91 3.13 -12.93
C ASP A 308 2.11 2.32 -12.41
N ARG A 309 3.14 2.97 -11.84
CA ARG A 309 4.37 2.30 -11.36
C ARG A 309 4.44 2.10 -9.83
N LEU A 310 3.34 2.35 -9.14
CA LEU A 310 3.27 2.17 -7.68
C LEU A 310 3.29 0.71 -7.23
N ALA A 311 2.72 -0.20 -8.04
CA ALA A 311 2.38 -1.55 -7.59
C ALA A 311 3.59 -2.31 -7.02
N GLY A 312 4.73 -2.30 -7.72
CA GLY A 312 5.94 -2.98 -7.27
C GLY A 312 6.47 -2.47 -5.93
N LEU A 313 6.43 -1.15 -5.70
CA LEU A 313 6.87 -0.57 -4.42
C LEU A 313 5.92 -0.96 -3.28
N VAL A 314 4.60 -0.83 -3.52
CA VAL A 314 3.56 -1.11 -2.52
C VAL A 314 3.53 -2.61 -2.14
N THR A 315 3.73 -3.53 -3.09
CA THR A 315 3.85 -4.97 -2.79
C THR A 315 5.08 -5.33 -1.95
N GLY A 316 6.09 -4.46 -1.87
CA GLY A 316 7.23 -4.60 -0.97
C GLY A 316 6.91 -4.00 0.40
N GLU A 317 6.01 -4.63 1.16
CA GLU A 317 5.39 -4.07 2.38
C GLU A 317 6.40 -3.39 3.33
N GLU A 318 7.54 -4.02 3.56
CA GLU A 318 8.60 -3.53 4.44
C GLU A 318 9.17 -2.16 4.01
N LEU A 319 9.31 -1.93 2.71
CA LEU A 319 9.79 -0.67 2.15
C LEU A 319 8.65 0.35 2.10
N ALA A 320 7.48 -0.04 1.58
CA ALA A 320 6.31 0.83 1.47
C ALA A 320 5.86 1.43 2.82
N ALA A 321 5.90 0.63 3.90
CA ALA A 321 5.57 1.05 5.26
C ALA A 321 6.41 2.21 5.82
N ARG A 322 7.49 2.61 5.13
CA ARG A 322 8.39 3.71 5.54
C ARG A 322 8.19 5.00 4.75
N PHE A 323 7.40 4.96 3.67
CA PHE A 323 7.16 6.12 2.83
C PHE A 323 6.04 7.02 3.36
N LEU A 324 6.29 8.31 3.26
CA LEU A 324 5.32 9.38 3.37
C LEU A 324 4.80 9.70 1.97
N PHE A 325 3.54 9.32 1.70
CA PHE A 325 2.93 9.47 0.39
C PHE A 325 2.20 10.81 0.26
N ALA A 326 2.41 11.50 -0.86
CA ALA A 326 1.65 12.68 -1.24
C ALA A 326 0.95 12.41 -2.58
N TRP A 327 -0.38 12.18 -2.55
CA TRP A 327 -1.20 12.00 -3.75
C TRP A 327 -2.27 13.11 -3.86
N PRO A 328 -1.86 14.38 -4.12
CA PRO A 328 -2.75 15.53 -4.12
C PRO A 328 -3.71 15.58 -5.31
N ALA A 329 -4.66 16.52 -5.24
CA ALA A 329 -5.47 16.90 -6.39
C ALA A 329 -4.60 17.59 -7.45
N PRO A 330 -5.02 17.62 -8.73
CA PRO A 330 -4.60 18.69 -9.63
C PRO A 330 -4.88 20.04 -8.97
N PRO A 331 -3.94 21.00 -9.02
CA PRO A 331 -4.14 22.31 -8.40
C PRO A 331 -5.18 23.11 -9.20
N GLU A 332 -5.83 24.06 -8.53
CA GLU A 332 -6.69 25.03 -9.22
C GLU A 332 -5.86 25.92 -10.16
N HIS A 333 -6.49 26.44 -11.22
CA HIS A 333 -5.81 27.30 -12.18
C HIS A 333 -5.42 28.64 -11.55
N CYS A 334 -4.12 28.87 -11.37
CA CYS A 334 -3.55 30.16 -10.99
C CYS A 334 -3.25 31.01 -12.25
N PRO A 335 -3.87 32.18 -12.44
CA PRO A 335 -3.51 33.09 -13.52
C PRO A 335 -2.08 33.61 -13.34
N LEU A 336 -1.29 33.67 -14.41
CA LEU A 336 0.13 34.10 -14.36
C LEU A 336 0.33 35.50 -13.73
N GLY A 337 -0.63 36.41 -13.91
CA GLY A 337 -0.60 37.75 -13.30
C GLY A 337 -0.93 37.79 -11.80
N ALA A 338 -1.41 36.69 -11.23
CA ALA A 338 -1.66 36.53 -9.79
C ALA A 338 -0.53 35.77 -9.07
N ALA A 339 0.38 35.13 -9.81
CA ALA A 339 1.53 34.43 -9.26
C ALA A 339 2.50 35.41 -8.58
N ARG A 340 2.91 35.08 -7.35
CA ARG A 340 3.93 35.82 -6.60
C ARG A 340 5.31 35.23 -6.87
N PRO A 341 6.37 36.04 -6.95
CA PRO A 341 7.73 35.53 -7.10
C PRO A 341 8.17 34.79 -5.84
N ALA A 342 8.70 33.57 -6.01
CA ALA A 342 9.23 32.78 -4.90
C ALA A 342 10.46 33.47 -4.27
N ARG A 343 10.54 33.48 -2.94
CA ARG A 343 11.61 34.13 -2.15
C ARG A 343 12.86 33.25 -2.03
N ASP A 344 13.34 32.74 -3.16
CA ASP A 344 14.34 31.65 -3.23
C ASP A 344 15.69 32.01 -2.61
N ALA A 345 16.12 33.27 -2.72
CA ALA A 345 17.35 33.74 -2.06
C ALA A 345 17.27 33.64 -0.53
N GLU A 346 16.09 33.86 0.05
CA GLU A 346 15.84 33.75 1.49
C GLU A 346 15.71 32.28 1.92
N ALA A 347 15.06 31.45 1.09
CA ALA A 347 14.95 30.01 1.30
C ALA A 347 16.33 29.34 1.26
N LEU A 348 17.18 29.71 0.29
CA LEU A 348 18.58 29.30 0.22
C LEU A 348 19.34 29.71 1.50
N ALA A 349 19.17 30.95 1.96
CA ALA A 349 19.80 31.43 3.19
C ALA A 349 19.33 30.67 4.44
N ALA A 350 18.06 30.27 4.50
CA ALA A 350 17.49 29.47 5.58
C ALA A 350 18.00 28.02 5.56
N LEU A 351 18.01 27.35 4.40
CA LEU A 351 18.62 26.03 4.25
C LEU A 351 20.14 26.06 4.56
N ARG A 352 20.85 27.13 4.18
CA ARG A 352 22.26 27.33 4.54
C ARG A 352 22.47 27.42 6.05
N ARG A 353 21.54 28.06 6.80
CA ARG A 353 21.57 28.08 8.27
C ARG A 353 21.42 26.67 8.85
N ILE A 354 20.48 25.87 8.34
CA ILE A 354 20.30 24.45 8.73
C ILE A 354 21.58 23.65 8.43
N ALA A 355 22.09 23.72 7.20
CA ALA A 355 23.29 23.00 6.76
C ALA A 355 24.54 23.31 7.61
N ARG A 356 24.68 24.56 8.09
CA ARG A 356 25.75 24.95 9.02
C ARG A 356 25.52 24.51 10.47
N LYS A 357 24.27 24.32 10.90
CA LYS A 357 23.93 23.91 12.28
C LYS A 357 23.98 22.41 12.50
N VAL A 358 23.61 21.62 11.48
CA VAL A 358 23.74 20.15 11.50
C VAL A 358 25.22 19.76 11.65
N ARG A 359 25.49 18.74 12.48
CA ARG A 359 26.84 18.33 12.87
C ARG A 359 27.26 17.03 12.19
N VAL A 360 28.11 16.22 12.82
CA VAL A 360 28.60 14.93 12.33
C VAL A 360 28.00 13.78 13.16
N PRO A 361 27.92 12.54 12.64
CA PRO A 361 27.19 11.46 13.31
C PRO A 361 27.71 11.02 14.69
N GLU A 362 28.97 11.30 15.00
CA GLU A 362 29.59 11.05 16.31
C GLU A 362 29.15 12.05 17.38
N SER A 363 28.70 13.24 16.98
CA SER A 363 28.24 14.29 17.87
C SER A 363 27.15 15.10 17.14
N PRO A 364 25.98 14.50 16.90
CA PRO A 364 24.93 15.11 16.10
C PRO A 364 24.38 16.39 16.76
N LEU A 365 23.63 17.17 15.98
CA LEU A 365 22.73 18.18 16.53
C LEU A 365 21.56 17.46 17.22
N GLU A 366 21.36 17.70 18.51
CA GLU A 366 20.39 16.96 19.31
C GLU A 366 19.17 17.84 19.61
N LEU A 367 18.05 17.54 18.95
CA LEU A 367 16.77 18.17 19.20
C LEU A 367 16.09 17.40 20.34
N VAL A 368 16.17 17.95 21.55
CA VAL A 368 15.66 17.29 22.76
C VAL A 368 14.19 17.62 22.96
N VAL A 369 13.37 16.60 23.17
CA VAL A 369 11.95 16.75 23.53
C VAL A 369 11.84 17.21 24.99
N ASP A 370 11.14 18.32 25.25
CA ASP A 370 10.90 18.82 26.60
C ASP A 370 9.80 18.03 27.33
N GLN A 371 9.54 18.32 28.61
CA GLN A 371 8.51 17.61 29.38
C GLN A 371 7.08 17.76 28.81
N ARG A 372 6.78 18.87 28.13
CA ARG A 372 5.49 19.11 27.48
C ARG A 372 5.40 18.36 26.15
N GLY A 373 6.47 18.37 25.37
CA GLY A 373 6.63 17.56 24.17
C GLY A 373 6.50 16.07 24.48
N LEU A 374 7.15 15.59 25.56
CA LEU A 374 7.04 14.22 26.04
C LEU A 374 5.60 13.84 26.38
N LYS A 375 4.88 14.70 27.12
CA LYS A 375 3.47 14.47 27.45
C LYS A 375 2.58 14.37 26.20
N ALA A 376 2.77 15.25 25.22
CA ALA A 376 2.05 15.20 23.94
C ALA A 376 2.38 13.91 23.17
N PHE A 377 3.66 13.53 23.15
CA PHE A 377 4.15 12.34 22.46
C PHE A 377 3.64 11.04 23.09
N ASP A 378 3.63 10.94 24.42
CA ASP A 378 3.07 9.79 25.15
C ASP A 378 1.56 9.64 24.89
N GLY A 379 0.81 10.75 24.80
CA GLY A 379 -0.60 10.76 24.40
C GLY A 379 -0.80 10.16 23.01
N PHE A 380 0.01 10.59 22.04
CA PHE A 380 0.02 10.00 20.69
C PHE A 380 0.37 8.51 20.70
N LEU A 381 1.41 8.09 21.44
CA LEU A 381 1.80 6.69 21.53
C LEU A 381 0.72 5.80 22.17
N ALA A 382 -0.01 6.32 23.17
CA ALA A 382 -1.12 5.60 23.80
C ALA A 382 -2.30 5.40 22.85
N GLY A 383 -2.62 6.40 22.03
CA GLY A 383 -3.61 6.30 20.96
C GLY A 383 -3.19 5.26 19.91
N LEU A 384 -2.00 5.42 19.34
CA LEU A 384 -1.45 4.50 18.33
C LEU A 384 -1.33 3.05 18.84
N ALA A 385 -1.01 2.85 20.12
CA ALA A 385 -0.94 1.53 20.73
C ALA A 385 -2.32 0.89 20.98
N THR A 386 -3.39 1.69 21.04
CA THR A 386 -4.77 1.18 21.12
C THR A 386 -5.23 0.76 19.73
N GLU A 387 -5.11 1.66 18.75
CA GLU A 387 -5.43 1.42 17.35
C GLU A 387 -4.72 0.18 16.77
N LEU A 388 -3.41 0.03 17.01
CA LEU A 388 -2.66 -1.15 16.55
C LEU A 388 -3.21 -2.47 17.12
N ARG A 389 -3.81 -2.50 18.31
CA ARG A 389 -4.46 -3.71 18.85
C ARG A 389 -5.76 -4.01 18.13
N GLU A 390 -6.57 -2.98 17.89
CA GLU A 390 -7.86 -3.10 17.19
C GLU A 390 -7.65 -3.61 15.75
N VAL A 391 -6.73 -2.99 15.01
CA VAL A 391 -6.33 -3.40 13.65
C VAL A 391 -5.83 -4.85 13.60
N THR A 392 -5.08 -5.29 14.62
CA THR A 392 -4.57 -6.67 14.74
C THR A 392 -5.71 -7.68 14.97
N LEU A 393 -6.76 -7.30 15.71
CA LEU A 393 -7.93 -8.16 15.96
C LEU A 393 -8.86 -8.29 14.75
N GLN A 394 -8.75 -7.39 13.77
CA GLN A 394 -9.63 -7.29 12.61
C GLN A 394 -9.08 -7.98 11.33
N GLU A 395 -7.92 -8.64 11.39
CA GLU A 395 -7.22 -9.24 10.23
C GLU A 395 -7.01 -8.26 9.07
N THR A 396 -6.78 -6.98 9.39
CA THR A 396 -6.56 -5.87 8.44
C THR A 396 -5.26 -6.07 7.63
N ASP A 397 -5.16 -5.41 6.47
CA ASP A 397 -4.00 -5.46 5.57
C ASP A 397 -2.66 -5.26 6.31
N GLY A 398 -1.70 -6.15 6.03
CA GLY A 398 -0.37 -6.14 6.62
C GLY A 398 0.40 -4.85 6.39
N LEU A 399 0.20 -4.19 5.23
CA LEU A 399 0.88 -2.94 4.91
C LEU A 399 0.38 -1.77 5.76
N GLU A 400 -0.92 -1.66 6.03
CA GLU A 400 -1.46 -0.60 6.88
C GLU A 400 -0.95 -0.73 8.31
N MET A 401 -1.01 -1.94 8.87
CA MET A 401 -0.45 -2.24 10.19
C MET A 401 1.07 -1.96 10.23
N ALA A 402 1.81 -2.35 9.20
CA ALA A 402 3.25 -2.10 9.11
C ALA A 402 3.58 -0.59 9.06
N TRP A 403 2.80 0.20 8.31
CA TRP A 403 2.94 1.66 8.18
C TRP A 403 2.61 2.38 9.50
N LEU A 404 1.48 2.03 10.14
CA LEU A 404 1.12 2.49 11.48
C LEU A 404 2.24 2.18 12.49
N GLY A 405 2.83 0.99 12.40
CA GLY A 405 3.97 0.58 13.22
C GLY A 405 5.22 1.45 13.07
N LYS A 406 5.39 2.20 11.96
CA LYS A 406 6.50 3.16 11.78
C LYS A 406 6.17 4.56 12.28
N GLY A 407 4.89 4.89 12.51
CA GLY A 407 4.43 6.21 12.96
C GLY A 407 5.21 6.79 14.14
N ARG A 408 5.52 5.96 15.15
CA ARG A 408 6.29 6.36 16.33
C ARG A 408 7.63 7.05 16.01
N GLY A 409 8.38 6.53 15.05
CA GLY A 409 9.66 7.13 14.65
C GLY A 409 9.43 8.30 13.70
N THR A 410 8.53 8.12 12.73
CA THR A 410 8.21 9.09 11.69
C THR A 410 7.71 10.43 12.26
N VAL A 411 6.83 10.42 13.27
CA VAL A 411 6.34 11.64 13.95
C VAL A 411 7.48 12.41 14.62
N ALA A 412 8.38 11.72 15.32
CA ALA A 412 9.54 12.37 15.94
C ALA A 412 10.43 13.06 14.88
N ARG A 413 10.68 12.38 13.74
CA ARG A 413 11.47 12.93 12.63
C ARG A 413 10.79 14.13 11.97
N LEU A 414 9.48 14.07 11.75
CA LEU A 414 8.70 15.19 11.23
C LEU A 414 8.75 16.41 12.17
N ALA A 415 8.56 16.22 13.48
CA ALA A 415 8.69 17.29 14.47
C ALA A 415 10.09 17.93 14.46
N GLY A 416 11.16 17.12 14.36
CA GLY A 416 12.52 17.63 14.24
C GLY A 416 12.81 18.41 12.95
N VAL A 417 12.24 17.98 11.82
CA VAL A 417 12.34 18.72 10.55
C VAL A 417 11.57 20.05 10.63
N LEU A 418 10.36 20.05 11.19
CA LEU A 418 9.55 21.26 11.39
C LEU A 418 10.23 22.27 12.34
N GLU A 419 10.91 21.79 13.38
CA GLU A 419 11.72 22.65 14.27
C GLU A 419 12.93 23.26 13.55
N LEU A 420 13.65 22.50 12.72
CA LEU A 420 14.76 23.07 11.94
C LEU A 420 14.27 24.12 10.93
N LEU A 421 13.12 23.90 10.31
CA LEU A 421 12.44 24.90 9.47
C LEU A 421 12.09 26.14 10.31
N ALA A 422 11.46 25.99 11.48
CA ALA A 422 11.06 27.11 12.33
C ALA A 422 12.26 27.92 12.83
N TRP A 423 13.28 27.25 13.38
CA TRP A 423 14.53 27.88 13.83
C TRP A 423 15.23 28.62 12.68
N SER A 424 15.19 28.09 11.46
CA SER A 424 15.83 28.75 10.31
C SER A 424 15.23 30.11 9.97
N GLU A 425 13.98 30.41 10.36
CA GLU A 425 13.35 31.72 10.15
C GLU A 425 13.86 32.78 11.14
N LEU A 426 14.17 32.38 12.38
CA LEU A 426 14.59 33.25 13.49
C LEU A 426 16.02 33.81 13.35
N GLY A 427 16.73 33.44 12.28
CA GLY A 427 18.10 33.87 12.02
C GLY A 427 19.17 33.08 12.79
N PRO A 428 20.41 33.58 12.90
CA PRO A 428 21.53 32.85 13.52
C PRO A 428 21.49 32.81 15.05
N GLY A 429 20.41 33.28 15.69
CA GLY A 429 20.27 33.32 17.14
C GLY A 429 20.16 31.92 17.75
N GLY A 430 21.10 31.60 18.65
CA GLY A 430 21.03 30.41 19.50
C GLY A 430 21.11 29.04 18.80
N PRO A 431 20.98 27.95 19.55
CA PRO A 431 20.57 26.64 19.02
C PRO A 431 19.07 26.63 18.68
N PRO A 432 18.60 25.68 17.84
CA PRO A 432 17.20 25.29 17.80
C PRO A 432 16.64 25.02 19.19
N GLY A 433 15.33 25.20 19.34
CA GLY A 433 14.64 25.05 20.61
C GLY A 433 14.61 23.60 21.10
N HIS A 434 14.10 23.43 22.32
CA HIS A 434 13.61 22.11 22.72
C HIS A 434 12.28 21.85 22.01
N LEU A 435 12.03 20.61 21.62
CA LEU A 435 10.76 20.22 21.00
C LEU A 435 9.67 20.20 22.08
N GLY A 436 8.86 21.24 22.11
CA GLY A 436 7.70 21.38 23.00
C GLY A 436 6.48 20.61 22.49
N ALA A 437 5.36 20.76 23.20
CA ALA A 437 4.08 20.15 22.81
C ALA A 437 3.68 20.55 21.38
N GLU A 438 3.75 21.84 21.04
CA GLU A 438 3.36 22.34 19.71
C GLU A 438 4.14 21.68 18.55
N GLN A 439 5.45 21.51 18.69
CA GLN A 439 6.30 20.90 17.66
C GLN A 439 5.93 19.41 17.46
N ILE A 440 5.67 18.70 18.56
CA ILE A 440 5.21 17.32 18.52
C ILE A 440 3.81 17.23 17.92
N GLU A 441 2.87 18.07 18.35
CA GLU A 441 1.49 18.10 17.85
C GLU A 441 1.43 18.40 16.36
N ARG A 442 2.24 19.34 15.83
CA ARG A 442 2.34 19.57 14.38
C ARG A 442 2.86 18.34 13.64
N GLY A 443 3.85 17.62 14.20
CA GLY A 443 4.35 16.36 13.65
C GLY A 443 3.30 15.24 13.65
N VAL A 444 2.50 15.13 14.72
CA VAL A 444 1.38 14.20 14.84
C VAL A 444 0.31 14.54 13.82
N ARG A 445 -0.18 15.79 13.78
CA ARG A 445 -1.21 16.26 12.83
C ARG A 445 -0.78 16.00 11.38
N LEU A 446 0.43 16.36 11.00
CA LEU A 446 0.93 16.11 9.64
C LEU A 446 0.96 14.61 9.28
N TRP A 447 1.31 13.75 10.24
CA TRP A 447 1.32 12.30 10.04
C TRP A 447 -0.08 11.68 9.98
N SER A 448 -0.98 12.04 10.90
CA SER A 448 -2.30 11.41 11.05
C SER A 448 -3.40 12.06 10.21
N GLU A 449 -3.40 13.39 10.07
CA GLU A 449 -4.45 14.14 9.35
C GLU A 449 -4.16 14.24 7.84
N TYR A 450 -2.89 14.21 7.42
CA TYR A 450 -2.50 14.34 6.01
C TYR A 450 -1.88 13.07 5.43
N PHE A 451 -0.74 12.60 5.97
CA PHE A 451 -0.02 11.48 5.37
C PHE A 451 -0.75 10.14 5.45
N ARG A 452 -1.46 9.85 6.55
CA ARG A 452 -2.24 8.62 6.69
C ARG A 452 -3.36 8.50 5.65
N PRO A 453 -4.29 9.47 5.48
CA PRO A 453 -5.27 9.42 4.41
C PRO A 453 -4.66 9.21 3.01
N HIS A 454 -3.53 9.86 2.71
CA HIS A 454 -2.84 9.70 1.44
C HIS A 454 -2.27 8.29 1.26
N ALA A 455 -1.65 7.73 2.29
CA ALA A 455 -1.11 6.38 2.28
C ALA A 455 -2.23 5.32 2.15
N PHE A 456 -3.28 5.41 2.96
CA PHE A 456 -4.36 4.43 3.00
C PHE A 456 -5.18 4.44 1.69
N ALA A 457 -5.45 5.63 1.12
CA ALA A 457 -6.07 5.76 -0.19
C ALA A 457 -5.25 5.10 -1.33
N LEU A 458 -3.92 5.02 -1.19
CA LEU A 458 -3.06 4.29 -2.11
C LEU A 458 -3.05 2.79 -1.84
N PHE A 459 -3.00 2.37 -0.58
CA PHE A 459 -2.98 0.95 -0.21
C PHE A 459 -4.27 0.24 -0.64
N HIS A 460 -5.44 0.79 -0.28
CA HIS A 460 -6.75 0.30 -0.72
C HIS A 460 -6.90 0.25 -2.26
N ARG A 461 -6.21 1.13 -3.00
CA ARG A 461 -6.21 1.12 -4.47
C ARG A 461 -5.30 0.06 -5.07
N MET A 462 -4.08 -0.06 -4.53
CA MET A 462 -2.97 -0.80 -5.17
C MET A 462 -2.83 -2.23 -4.66
N VAL A 463 -3.25 -2.49 -3.41
CA VAL A 463 -3.44 -3.81 -2.83
C VAL A 463 -4.93 -3.95 -2.45
N PRO A 464 -5.86 -3.88 -3.43
CA PRO A 464 -7.28 -4.06 -3.14
C PRO A 464 -7.47 -5.45 -2.54
N SER A 465 -8.29 -5.56 -1.49
CA SER A 465 -8.58 -6.84 -0.85
C SER A 465 -9.11 -7.86 -1.87
N GLU A 466 -8.97 -9.17 -1.59
CA GLU A 466 -9.49 -10.19 -2.51
C GLU A 466 -11.00 -10.02 -2.78
N GLY A 467 -11.75 -9.52 -1.79
CA GLY A 467 -13.15 -9.14 -1.94
C GLY A 467 -13.40 -7.97 -2.91
N GLU A 468 -12.58 -6.92 -2.87
CA GLU A 468 -12.69 -5.78 -3.78
C GLU A 468 -12.22 -6.13 -5.20
N ARG A 469 -11.17 -6.96 -5.35
CA ARG A 469 -10.74 -7.50 -6.64
C ARG A 469 -11.88 -8.23 -7.33
N GLN A 470 -12.58 -9.09 -6.58
CA GLN A 470 -13.74 -9.82 -7.08
C GLN A 470 -14.90 -8.86 -7.42
N ALA A 471 -15.23 -7.91 -6.54
CA ALA A 471 -16.28 -6.94 -6.78
C ALA A 471 -16.03 -6.09 -8.04
N ARG A 472 -14.86 -5.44 -8.15
CA ARG A 472 -14.46 -4.64 -9.33
C ARG A 472 -14.44 -5.46 -10.62
N ARG A 473 -14.02 -6.74 -10.56
CA ARG A 473 -14.09 -7.66 -11.71
C ARG A 473 -15.52 -7.91 -12.18
N VAL A 474 -16.45 -8.13 -11.25
CA VAL A 474 -17.88 -8.29 -11.57
C VAL A 474 -18.46 -7.00 -12.13
N VAL A 475 -18.15 -5.83 -11.56
CA VAL A 475 -18.60 -4.52 -12.10
C VAL A 475 -18.11 -4.30 -13.52
N ARG A 476 -16.83 -4.58 -13.80
CA ARG A 476 -16.27 -4.47 -15.16
C ARG A 476 -16.97 -5.42 -16.14
N TRP A 477 -17.22 -6.66 -15.75
CA TRP A 477 -17.95 -7.65 -16.56
C TRP A 477 -19.41 -7.23 -16.81
N LEU A 478 -20.12 -6.73 -15.79
CA LEU A 478 -21.48 -6.18 -15.91
C LEU A 478 -21.53 -5.02 -16.92
N ARG A 479 -20.59 -4.06 -16.81
CA ARG A 479 -20.48 -2.93 -17.73
C ARG A 479 -20.17 -3.37 -19.17
N GLN A 480 -19.26 -4.33 -19.36
CA GLN A 480 -18.91 -4.86 -20.68
C GLN A 480 -20.05 -5.63 -21.35
N ARG A 481 -20.90 -6.32 -20.57
CA ARG A 481 -22.01 -7.12 -21.09
C ARG A 481 -23.32 -6.34 -21.24
N GLY A 482 -23.50 -5.21 -20.54
CA GLY A 482 -24.71 -4.38 -20.61
C GLY A 482 -25.98 -5.08 -20.12
N LEU A 483 -25.86 -6.06 -19.22
CA LEU A 483 -26.98 -6.87 -18.74
C LEU A 483 -27.89 -6.06 -17.81
N GLY A 484 -29.20 -6.16 -17.97
CA GLY A 484 -30.19 -5.60 -17.02
C GLY A 484 -30.47 -6.52 -15.81
N GLU A 485 -30.15 -7.81 -15.93
CA GLU A 485 -30.35 -8.82 -14.89
C GLU A 485 -29.26 -9.90 -15.00
N VAL A 486 -28.79 -10.42 -13.86
CA VAL A 486 -27.80 -11.51 -13.79
C VAL A 486 -28.17 -12.56 -12.74
N SER A 487 -27.70 -13.79 -12.90
CA SER A 487 -27.82 -14.82 -11.85
C SER A 487 -26.53 -14.95 -11.03
N ARG A 488 -26.64 -15.39 -9.77
CA ARG A 488 -25.49 -15.72 -8.91
C ARG A 488 -24.53 -16.70 -9.58
N GLU A 489 -25.07 -17.67 -10.32
CA GLU A 489 -24.25 -18.68 -10.99
C GLU A 489 -23.53 -18.12 -12.22
N GLN A 490 -24.18 -17.24 -12.98
CA GLN A 490 -23.54 -16.54 -14.09
C GLN A 490 -22.36 -15.67 -13.61
N VAL A 491 -22.55 -14.92 -12.51
CA VAL A 491 -21.48 -14.15 -11.87
C VAL A 491 -20.33 -15.06 -11.40
N ARG A 492 -20.65 -16.20 -10.79
CA ARG A 492 -19.63 -17.17 -10.34
C ARG A 492 -18.85 -17.82 -11.49
N LEU A 493 -19.53 -18.14 -12.59
CA LEU A 493 -18.98 -18.84 -13.75
C LEU A 493 -18.24 -17.92 -14.72
N GLU A 494 -18.88 -16.84 -15.16
CA GLU A 494 -18.36 -15.95 -16.20
C GLU A 494 -17.50 -14.82 -15.63
N ALA A 495 -17.98 -14.13 -14.59
CA ALA A 495 -17.29 -12.94 -14.07
C ALA A 495 -16.12 -13.32 -13.14
N LEU A 496 -16.34 -14.33 -12.28
CA LEU A 496 -15.37 -14.79 -11.28
C LEU A 496 -14.63 -16.08 -11.67
N HIS A 497 -14.95 -16.70 -12.82
CA HIS A 497 -14.25 -17.89 -13.36
C HIS A 497 -14.05 -19.01 -12.32
N ARG A 498 -15.04 -19.23 -11.46
CA ARG A 498 -15.03 -20.25 -10.38
C ARG A 498 -13.95 -20.08 -9.30
N THR A 499 -13.32 -18.90 -9.15
CA THR A 499 -12.37 -18.66 -8.04
C THR A 499 -13.05 -18.69 -6.66
N VAL A 500 -14.37 -18.51 -6.60
CA VAL A 500 -15.18 -18.59 -5.38
C VAL A 500 -16.26 -19.66 -5.44
N ASN A 501 -16.66 -20.14 -4.25
CA ASN A 501 -17.85 -20.96 -4.07
C ASN A 501 -19.15 -20.11 -4.15
N ALA A 502 -20.32 -20.75 -3.99
CA ALA A 502 -21.60 -20.05 -4.06
C ALA A 502 -21.76 -18.95 -2.99
N SER A 503 -21.30 -19.20 -1.76
CA SER A 503 -21.37 -18.22 -0.65
C SER A 503 -20.46 -17.01 -0.91
N GLY A 504 -19.25 -17.22 -1.44
CA GLY A 504 -18.36 -16.13 -1.85
C GLY A 504 -18.96 -15.26 -2.98
N ALA A 505 -19.65 -15.88 -3.94
CA ALA A 505 -20.39 -15.13 -4.96
C ALA A 505 -21.54 -14.30 -4.37
N ASP A 506 -22.29 -14.84 -3.40
CA ASP A 506 -23.33 -14.09 -2.67
C ASP A 506 -22.71 -12.92 -1.88
N GLN A 507 -21.56 -13.10 -1.20
CA GLN A 507 -20.85 -12.00 -0.50
C GLN A 507 -20.44 -10.86 -1.44
N VAL A 508 -19.96 -11.17 -2.64
CA VAL A 508 -19.64 -10.15 -3.65
C VAL A 508 -20.90 -9.40 -4.09
N LEU A 509 -22.01 -10.12 -4.30
CA LEU A 509 -23.28 -9.52 -4.72
C LEU A 509 -23.89 -8.62 -3.63
N TYR A 510 -23.84 -9.01 -2.35
CA TYR A 510 -24.28 -8.15 -1.25
C TYR A 510 -23.44 -6.86 -1.12
N ARG A 511 -22.12 -6.93 -1.35
CA ARG A 511 -21.26 -5.71 -1.42
C ARG A 511 -21.67 -4.80 -2.58
N LEU A 512 -21.91 -5.37 -3.76
CA LEU A 512 -22.38 -4.60 -4.93
C LEU A 512 -23.80 -4.03 -4.75
N GLN A 513 -24.63 -4.65 -3.91
CA GLN A 513 -25.93 -4.11 -3.51
C GLN A 513 -25.78 -2.92 -2.57
N ALA A 514 -24.90 -3.00 -1.57
CA ALA A 514 -24.58 -1.86 -0.71
C ALA A 514 -23.99 -0.68 -1.51
N ALA A 515 -23.24 -0.97 -2.58
CA ALA A 515 -22.70 0.01 -3.52
C ALA A 515 -23.73 0.54 -4.55
N GLY A 516 -25.01 0.14 -4.50
CA GLY A 516 -26.05 0.60 -5.42
C GLY A 516 -25.96 0.06 -6.86
N ILE A 517 -25.11 -0.95 -7.12
CA ILE A 517 -24.79 -1.46 -8.47
C ILE A 517 -25.75 -2.59 -8.89
N VAL A 518 -26.14 -3.44 -7.95
CA VAL A 518 -27.13 -4.51 -8.17
C VAL A 518 -28.22 -4.47 -7.10
N SER A 519 -29.36 -5.11 -7.36
CA SER A 519 -30.41 -5.30 -6.36
C SER A 519 -31.00 -6.69 -6.48
N GLN A 520 -31.28 -7.34 -5.35
CA GLN A 520 -31.79 -8.72 -5.36
C GLN A 520 -33.20 -8.76 -5.98
N VAL A 521 -33.42 -9.71 -6.87
CA VAL A 521 -34.76 -9.97 -7.43
C VAL A 521 -35.54 -10.81 -6.43
N HIS A 522 -36.68 -10.29 -5.97
CA HIS A 522 -37.58 -11.01 -5.07
C HIS A 522 -38.62 -11.81 -5.87
N TYR A 523 -38.78 -13.07 -5.49
CA TYR A 523 -39.76 -14.02 -6.03
C TYR A 523 -40.70 -14.45 -4.90
N GLU A 524 -41.91 -14.88 -5.24
CA GLU A 524 -42.76 -15.57 -4.25
C GLU A 524 -42.06 -16.82 -3.73
N HIS A 525 -42.21 -17.13 -2.44
CA HIS A 525 -41.63 -18.34 -1.86
C HIS A 525 -42.34 -19.58 -2.40
N PRO A 526 -41.65 -20.47 -3.13
CA PRO A 526 -42.29 -21.63 -3.72
C PRO A 526 -42.59 -22.69 -2.66
N SER A 527 -43.70 -23.39 -2.86
CA SER A 527 -44.12 -24.53 -2.03
C SER A 527 -43.16 -25.72 -2.10
N ARG A 528 -42.30 -25.77 -3.14
CA ARG A 528 -41.24 -26.77 -3.32
C ARG A 528 -40.03 -26.16 -4.04
N GLY A 529 -38.81 -26.59 -3.69
CA GLY A 529 -37.57 -26.09 -4.28
C GLY A 529 -37.08 -24.77 -3.69
N ARG A 530 -36.16 -24.09 -4.39
CA ARG A 530 -35.60 -22.78 -4.00
C ARG A 530 -35.94 -21.74 -5.09
N PRO A 531 -36.30 -20.50 -4.73
CA PRO A 531 -36.47 -19.43 -5.72
C PRO A 531 -35.14 -19.12 -6.45
N PRO A 532 -35.18 -18.55 -7.66
CA PRO A 532 -33.98 -18.12 -8.37
C PRO A 532 -33.17 -17.11 -7.55
N ASN A 533 -31.85 -17.24 -7.58
CA ASN A 533 -30.95 -16.23 -7.05
C ASN A 533 -30.48 -15.32 -8.20
N ARG A 534 -31.30 -14.31 -8.50
CA ARG A 534 -31.10 -13.33 -9.57
C ARG A 534 -31.07 -11.90 -9.02
N TRP A 535 -30.46 -11.02 -9.80
CA TRP A 535 -30.10 -9.66 -9.41
C TRP A 535 -30.36 -8.71 -10.57
N TYR A 536 -31.16 -7.67 -10.34
CA TYR A 536 -31.23 -6.53 -11.26
C TYR A 536 -29.90 -5.77 -11.25
N VAL A 537 -29.51 -5.25 -12.40
CA VAL A 537 -28.32 -4.41 -12.56
C VAL A 537 -28.79 -2.96 -12.72
N ASN A 538 -28.13 -2.02 -12.05
CA ASN A 538 -28.52 -0.61 -12.10
C ASN A 538 -28.35 -0.08 -13.54
N PRO A 539 -29.41 0.40 -14.22
CA PRO A 539 -29.29 0.90 -15.59
C PRO A 539 -28.39 2.14 -15.70
N ARG A 540 -28.16 2.88 -14.60
CA ARG A 540 -27.20 3.99 -14.56
C ARG A 540 -25.75 3.52 -14.72
N LEU A 541 -25.45 2.25 -14.43
CA LEU A 541 -24.11 1.64 -14.54
C LEU A 541 -23.48 1.77 -15.94
N ALA A 542 -24.31 1.80 -16.99
CA ALA A 542 -23.88 1.97 -18.37
C ALA A 542 -23.69 3.44 -18.77
N THR A 543 -24.31 4.40 -18.08
CA THR A 543 -24.38 5.82 -18.49
C THR A 543 -23.42 6.75 -17.73
N THR A 544 -22.78 6.30 -16.65
CA THR A 544 -21.83 7.10 -15.82
C THR A 544 -20.50 7.47 -16.51
N LEU A 545 -20.44 7.64 -17.85
CA LEU A 545 -19.23 8.05 -18.59
C LEU A 545 -19.43 9.17 -19.61
N SER A 546 -20.57 9.89 -19.60
CA SER A 546 -20.78 11.00 -20.56
C SER A 546 -20.15 12.35 -20.17
N VAL A 547 -19.65 12.51 -18.94
CA VAL A 547 -19.20 13.84 -18.42
C VAL A 547 -17.67 14.02 -18.50
N GLY A 548 -16.90 12.96 -18.73
CA GLY A 548 -15.43 13.00 -18.66
C GLY A 548 -14.69 13.42 -19.94
N ASN A 549 -15.35 13.60 -21.08
CA ASN A 549 -14.67 13.78 -22.37
C ASN A 549 -15.39 14.71 -23.37
N ALA A 550 -16.12 15.72 -22.87
CA ALA A 550 -16.76 16.76 -23.67
C ALA A 550 -15.95 18.07 -23.66
N GLY A 551 -14.62 17.97 -23.71
CA GLY A 551 -13.72 19.08 -23.97
C GLY A 551 -13.24 19.05 -25.42
N ASN A 552 -13.48 20.14 -26.15
CA ASN A 552 -12.98 20.40 -27.51
C ASN A 552 -13.68 19.67 -28.69
N THR A 553 -14.80 20.23 -29.14
CA THR A 553 -15.11 20.40 -30.58
C THR A 553 -16.16 21.50 -30.74
N GLY A 554 -15.72 22.74 -30.55
CA GLY A 554 -16.53 23.95 -30.79
C GLY A 554 -15.87 24.85 -31.83
N ASN A 555 -16.63 25.22 -32.86
CA ASN A 555 -16.32 26.17 -33.93
C ASN A 555 -15.18 25.85 -34.92
N SER A 556 -15.59 25.53 -36.14
CA SER A 556 -15.13 26.27 -37.32
C SER A 556 -16.26 26.53 -38.34
N SER A 557 -16.46 27.81 -38.65
CA SER A 557 -16.98 28.39 -39.91
C SER A 557 -18.29 27.87 -40.56
N SER A 558 -19.36 28.65 -40.37
CA SER A 558 -20.15 29.31 -41.44
C SER A 558 -20.21 28.73 -42.87
N GLN A 559 -21.44 28.52 -43.38
CA GLN A 559 -22.01 29.30 -44.51
C GLN A 559 -23.49 28.94 -44.74
N ALA A 560 -24.33 29.95 -45.00
CA ALA A 560 -25.63 29.79 -45.64
C ALA A 560 -25.45 29.84 -47.18
N PRO A 561 -26.36 29.24 -47.97
CA PRO A 561 -27.43 30.07 -48.54
C PRO A 561 -28.79 29.35 -48.67
N GLY A 562 -29.87 30.13 -48.80
CA GLY A 562 -31.23 29.63 -49.05
C GLY A 562 -32.27 30.45 -48.31
#